data_AF-A0A2U1M264-F1
#
_entry.id   AF-A0A2U1M264-F1
#
_cell.length_a   1.000
_cell.length_b   1.000
_cell.length_c   1.000
_cell.angle_alpha   90.00
_cell.angle_beta   90.00
_cell.angle_gamma   90.00
#
_symmetry.space_group_name_H-M   'P 1'
#
loop_
_entity.id
_entity.type
_entity.pdbx_description
1 polymer ?
#
loop_
_entity_poly.entity_id
_entity_poly.type
_entity_poly.pdbx_seq_one_letter_code
_entity_poly.pdbx_strand_id
1 'polypeptide(L)'
;MSGSTKPVASILGIPIENIFANQLLFDTSSEFAGFGVNEPTSRSGGKPTVVELLRKTHGYKTVVMIGDGALAMARKLRCADLFICYRGVQLREAVSVKANWLVFNFKDLINSLE
;
A
#
# COMPACT_ATOMS: atom_id res chain seq x y z
N MET A 1 13.29 -4.24 16.49
CA MET A 1 12.51 -5.20 15.66
C MET A 1 12.01 -4.50 14.40
N SER A 2 12.24 -5.07 13.22
CA SER A 2 11.79 -4.48 11.96
C SER A 2 10.32 -4.84 11.68
N GLY A 3 9.49 -3.89 11.24
CA GLY A 3 8.05 -4.08 11.05
C GLY A 3 7.65 -5.33 10.24
N SER A 4 6.42 -5.79 10.44
CA SER A 4 5.87 -7.06 9.90
C SER A 4 5.89 -7.20 8.38
N THR A 5 6.13 -6.12 7.64
CA THR A 5 6.14 -6.09 6.17
C THR A 5 7.42 -6.63 5.55
N LYS A 6 8.57 -6.51 6.21
CA LYS A 6 9.87 -6.92 5.64
C LYS A 6 10.00 -8.43 5.40
N PRO A 7 9.56 -9.32 6.31
CA PRO A 7 9.58 -10.76 6.04
C PRO A 7 8.73 -11.15 4.83
N VAL A 8 7.54 -10.54 4.69
CA VAL A 8 6.64 -10.79 3.54
C VAL A 8 7.29 -10.33 2.23
N ALA A 9 7.88 -9.14 2.21
CA ALA A 9 8.59 -8.62 1.04
C ALA A 9 9.75 -9.52 0.63
N SER A 10 10.52 -10.04 1.60
CA SER A 10 11.62 -10.98 1.34
C SER A 10 11.14 -12.27 0.68
N ILE A 11 10.01 -12.84 1.12
CA ILE A 11 9.43 -14.06 0.51
C ILE A 11 9.00 -13.79 -0.93
N LEU A 12 8.49 -12.59 -1.20
CA LEU A 12 8.04 -12.17 -2.52
C LEU A 12 9.16 -11.64 -3.43
N GLY A 13 10.42 -11.60 -2.95
CA GLY A 13 11.55 -11.04 -3.71
C GLY A 13 11.46 -9.53 -3.94
N ILE A 14 10.73 -8.79 -3.10
CA ILE A 14 10.57 -7.34 -3.20
C ILE A 14 11.73 -6.64 -2.46
N PRO A 15 12.50 -5.76 -3.13
CA PRO A 15 13.59 -5.01 -2.51
C PRO A 15 13.11 -4.14 -1.33
N ILE A 16 13.94 -3.99 -0.30
CA ILE A 16 13.58 -3.25 0.92
C ILE A 16 13.30 -1.78 0.63
N GLU A 17 13.99 -1.20 -0.33
CA GLU A 17 13.82 0.18 -0.80
C GLU A 17 12.43 0.46 -1.41
N ASN A 18 11.70 -0.59 -1.78
CA ASN A 18 10.32 -0.49 -2.29
C ASN A 18 9.28 -0.64 -1.17
N ILE A 19 9.69 -0.77 0.09
CA ILE A 19 8.79 -0.93 1.23
C ILE A 19 8.58 0.43 1.91
N PHE A 20 7.34 0.93 1.83
CA PHE A 20 6.88 2.10 2.56
C PHE A 20 5.86 1.67 3.61
N ALA A 21 6.24 1.69 4.89
CA ALA A 21 5.42 1.20 5.98
C ALA A 21 5.76 1.88 7.31
N ASN A 22 4.82 1.85 8.26
CA ASN A 22 5.04 2.44 9.58
C ASN A 22 6.18 1.70 10.29
N GLN A 23 7.09 2.48 10.86
CA GLN A 23 8.13 1.95 11.72
C GLN A 23 7.63 1.97 13.17
N LEU A 24 7.68 0.81 13.83
CA LEU A 24 7.49 0.72 15.28
C LEU A 24 8.82 1.04 15.96
N LEU A 25 8.80 1.93 16.94
CA LEU A 25 9.94 2.28 17.76
C LEU A 25 9.83 1.55 19.11
N PHE A 26 10.95 1.02 19.57
CA PHE A 26 11.08 0.36 20.86
C PHE A 26 12.25 1.00 21.61
N ASP A 27 12.12 1.16 22.92
CA ASP A 27 13.19 1.71 23.75
C ASP A 27 14.26 0.65 24.10
N THR A 28 15.22 1.04 24.94
CA THR A 28 16.30 0.14 25.39
C THR A 28 15.81 -1.04 26.22
N SER A 29 14.60 -0.95 26.78
CA SER A 29 13.94 -2.01 27.55
C SER A 29 13.06 -2.89 26.66
N SER A 30 13.09 -2.70 25.33
CA SER A 30 12.19 -3.35 24.36
C SER A 30 10.71 -3.02 24.53
N GLU A 31 10.39 -1.95 25.27
CA GLU A 31 9.02 -1.47 25.42
C GLU A 31 8.61 -0.62 24.23
N PHE A 32 7.32 -0.62 23.90
CA PHE A 32 6.79 0.17 22.79
C PHE A 32 6.97 1.67 23.08
N ALA A 33 7.76 2.34 22.24
CA ALA A 33 8.11 3.75 22.38
C ALA A 33 7.37 4.66 21.39
N GLY A 34 6.56 4.11 20.48
CA GLY A 34 5.75 4.87 19.53
C GLY A 34 6.00 4.48 18.07
N PHE A 35 5.68 5.42 17.17
CA PHE A 35 5.83 5.26 15.73
C PHE A 35 6.90 6.20 15.18
N GLY A 36 7.65 5.74 14.17
CA GLY A 36 8.59 6.57 13.42
C GLY A 36 7.86 7.70 12.70
N VAL A 37 8.28 8.94 12.94
CA VAL A 37 7.60 10.14 12.42
C VAL A 37 7.99 10.50 10.98
N ASN A 38 9.05 9.89 10.46
CA ASN A 38 9.61 10.20 9.15
C ASN A 38 8.90 9.46 8.00
N GLU A 39 8.27 8.32 8.30
CA GLU A 39 7.57 7.53 7.28
C GLU A 39 6.23 8.19 6.94
N PRO A 40 5.94 8.50 5.66
CA PRO A 40 4.69 9.12 5.27
C PRO A 40 3.47 8.31 5.71
N THR A 41 3.58 6.98 5.71
CA THR A 41 2.51 6.05 6.09
C THR A 41 2.10 6.14 7.55
N SER A 42 2.95 6.73 8.42
CA SER A 42 2.64 6.91 9.85
C SER A 42 1.52 7.92 10.12
N ARG A 43 1.01 8.60 9.08
CA ARG A 43 -0.06 9.61 9.19
C ARG A 43 -1.18 9.33 8.19
N SER A 44 -2.37 9.88 8.47
CA SER A 44 -3.48 9.91 7.52
C SER A 44 -3.03 10.53 6.19
N GLY A 45 -3.30 9.84 5.09
CA GLY A 45 -2.86 10.29 3.76
C GLY A 45 -1.47 9.83 3.33
N GLY A 46 -0.77 9.03 4.14
CA GLY A 46 0.58 8.57 3.80
C GLY A 46 0.71 7.78 2.50
N LYS A 47 -0.27 6.93 2.17
CA LYS A 47 -0.28 6.16 0.91
C LYS A 47 -0.29 7.08 -0.33
N PRO A 48 -1.22 8.05 -0.45
CA PRO A 48 -1.13 9.13 -1.43
C PRO A 48 0.24 9.79 -1.56
N THR A 49 0.84 10.18 -0.43
CA THR A 49 2.16 10.84 -0.41
C THR A 49 3.27 9.94 -0.97
N VAL A 50 3.26 8.65 -0.63
CA VAL A 50 4.22 7.68 -1.18
C VAL A 50 4.09 7.57 -2.69
N VAL A 51 2.86 7.52 -3.22
CA VAL A 51 2.64 7.42 -4.67
C VAL A 51 3.14 8.69 -5.39
N GLU A 52 2.88 9.87 -4.83
CA GLU A 52 3.39 11.13 -5.39
C GLU A 52 4.93 11.16 -5.39
N LEU A 53 5.56 10.72 -4.28
CA LEU A 53 7.01 10.59 -4.19
C LEU A 53 7.56 9.66 -5.27
N LEU A 54 6.98 8.46 -5.43
CA LEU A 54 7.42 7.48 -6.42
C LEU A 54 7.30 8.02 -7.85
N ARG A 55 6.23 8.75 -8.17
CA ARG A 55 6.10 9.41 -9.48
C ARG A 55 7.18 10.45 -9.72
N LYS A 56 7.48 11.29 -8.71
CA LYS A 56 8.53 12.32 -8.82
C LYS A 56 9.91 11.70 -8.95
N THR A 57 10.21 10.66 -8.18
CA THR A 57 11.54 10.02 -8.14
C THR A 57 11.82 9.18 -9.38
N HIS A 58 10.84 8.42 -9.87
CA HIS A 58 11.05 7.44 -10.95
C HIS A 58 10.40 7.83 -12.28
N GLY A 59 9.62 8.91 -12.34
CA GLY A 59 8.96 9.34 -13.57
C GLY A 59 7.84 8.41 -14.03
N TYR A 60 7.24 7.62 -13.13
CA TYR A 60 6.17 6.69 -13.48
C TYR A 60 4.98 7.43 -14.13
N LYS A 61 4.69 7.07 -15.39
CA LYS A 61 3.53 7.57 -16.12
C LYS A 61 2.23 6.95 -15.61
N THR A 62 2.29 5.67 -15.29
CA THR A 62 1.12 4.88 -14.83
C THR A 62 1.41 4.24 -13.49
N VAL A 63 0.51 4.42 -12.53
CA VAL A 63 0.54 3.78 -11.20
C VAL A 63 -0.79 3.09 -10.95
N VAL A 64 -0.73 1.78 -10.75
CA VAL A 64 -1.88 0.95 -10.36
C VAL A 64 -1.77 0.64 -8.87
N MET A 65 -2.86 0.85 -8.14
CA MET A 65 -2.93 0.53 -6.72
C MET A 65 -3.88 -0.64 -6.48
N ILE A 66 -3.43 -1.61 -5.69
CA ILE A 66 -4.19 -2.83 -5.37
C ILE A 66 -4.33 -2.95 -3.85
N GLY A 67 -5.54 -3.21 -3.36
CA GLY A 67 -5.78 -3.45 -1.93
C GLY A 67 -7.25 -3.60 -1.57
N ASP A 68 -7.54 -4.01 -0.34
CA ASP A 68 -8.88 -4.27 0.20
C ASP A 68 -9.41 -3.09 1.05
N GLY A 69 -8.50 -2.31 1.62
CA GLY A 69 -8.81 -1.23 2.56
C GLY A 69 -9.33 0.05 1.91
N ALA A 70 -10.02 0.86 2.73
CA ALA A 70 -10.56 2.15 2.32
C ALA A 70 -9.45 3.14 1.98
N LEU A 71 -9.00 3.10 0.74
CA LEU A 71 -8.28 4.20 0.12
C LEU A 71 -9.30 5.26 -0.31
N ALA A 72 -10.04 5.80 0.66
CA ALA A 72 -11.05 6.82 0.46
C ALA A 72 -10.53 8.12 -0.19
N MET A 73 -9.22 8.21 -0.48
CA MET A 73 -8.54 9.41 -0.96
C MET A 73 -7.82 9.28 -2.31
N ALA A 74 -7.55 8.09 -2.88
CA ALA A 74 -6.80 8.03 -4.15
C ALA A 74 -7.57 8.62 -5.33
N ARG A 75 -8.91 8.47 -5.35
CA ARG A 75 -9.76 9.15 -6.34
C ARG A 75 -9.78 10.67 -6.19
N LYS A 76 -9.65 11.19 -4.96
CA LYS A 76 -9.70 12.63 -4.67
C LYS A 76 -8.35 13.32 -4.95
N LEU A 77 -7.26 12.57 -4.93
CA LEU A 77 -5.88 13.09 -5.05
C LEU A 77 -5.16 12.70 -6.36
N ARG A 78 -5.84 12.03 -7.32
CA ARG A 78 -5.24 11.53 -8.58
C ARG A 78 -3.95 10.71 -8.36
N CYS A 79 -3.81 10.04 -7.22
CA CYS A 79 -2.55 9.38 -6.88
C CYS A 79 -2.27 8.17 -7.77
N ALA A 80 -3.30 7.34 -7.99
CA ALA A 80 -3.22 6.19 -8.90
C ALA A 80 -4.13 6.42 -10.12
N ASP A 81 -3.71 5.89 -11.27
CA ASP A 81 -4.52 5.92 -12.50
C ASP A 81 -5.60 4.84 -12.47
N LEU A 82 -5.33 3.74 -11.76
CA LEU A 82 -6.24 2.62 -11.58
C LEU A 82 -6.19 2.14 -10.12
N PHE A 83 -7.36 1.95 -9.52
CA PHE A 83 -7.51 1.28 -8.24
C PHE A 83 -8.26 -0.05 -8.40
N ILE A 84 -7.59 -1.14 -8.03
CA ILE A 84 -8.13 -2.50 -8.03
C ILE A 84 -8.43 -2.90 -6.58
N CYS A 85 -9.70 -3.12 -6.27
CA CYS A 85 -10.11 -3.65 -4.97
C CYS A 85 -9.91 -5.16 -4.96
N TYR A 86 -8.99 -5.66 -4.13
CA TYR A 86 -8.80 -7.09 -3.92
C TYR A 86 -9.66 -7.56 -2.75
N ARG A 87 -10.61 -8.47 -3.01
CA ARG A 87 -11.53 -8.99 -1.98
C ARG A 87 -11.31 -10.46 -1.60
N GLY A 88 -10.20 -11.07 -2.02
CA GLY A 88 -9.95 -12.49 -1.79
C GLY A 88 -9.80 -12.89 -0.31
N VAL A 89 -9.69 -11.91 0.59
CA VAL A 89 -9.71 -12.12 2.05
C VAL A 89 -10.97 -11.53 2.68
N GLN A 90 -11.20 -10.23 2.49
CA GLN A 90 -12.35 -9.53 3.04
C GLN A 90 -12.96 -8.59 1.98
N LEU A 91 -14.26 -8.69 1.79
CA LEU A 91 -15.02 -7.69 1.04
C LEU A 91 -15.38 -6.53 1.99
N ARG A 92 -15.07 -5.32 1.56
CA ARG A 92 -15.53 -4.08 2.19
C ARG A 92 -16.36 -3.32 1.17
N GLU A 93 -17.67 -3.36 1.31
CA GLU A 93 -18.63 -2.82 0.33
C GLU A 93 -18.31 -1.36 0.02
N ALA A 94 -18.08 -0.55 1.07
CA ALA A 94 -17.73 0.86 0.97
C ALA A 94 -16.46 1.17 0.16
N VAL A 95 -15.56 0.18 0.00
CA VAL A 95 -14.34 0.27 -0.81
C VAL A 95 -14.62 -0.21 -2.22
N SER A 96 -15.29 -1.36 -2.36
CA SER A 96 -15.59 -1.99 -3.65
C SER A 96 -16.38 -1.08 -4.59
N VAL A 97 -17.36 -0.33 -4.09
CA VAL A 97 -18.18 0.60 -4.88
C VAL A 97 -17.40 1.79 -5.44
N LYS A 98 -16.19 2.04 -4.91
CA LYS A 98 -15.32 3.14 -5.34
C LYS A 98 -14.18 2.66 -6.24
N ALA A 99 -14.01 1.36 -6.41
CA ALA A 99 -12.93 0.77 -7.19
C ALA A 99 -13.22 0.82 -8.69
N ASN A 100 -12.16 0.90 -9.49
CA ASN A 100 -12.28 0.77 -10.94
C ASN A 100 -12.52 -0.69 -11.32
N TRP A 101 -11.93 -1.61 -10.57
CA TRP A 101 -12.05 -3.04 -10.79
C TRP A 101 -12.07 -3.79 -9.45
N LEU A 102 -12.97 -4.76 -9.32
CA LEU A 102 -13.08 -5.64 -8.17
C LEU A 102 -12.59 -7.03 -8.56
N VAL A 103 -11.58 -7.54 -7.84
CA VAL A 103 -10.94 -8.83 -8.09
C VAL A 103 -11.10 -9.73 -6.87
N PHE A 104 -11.40 -11.01 -7.13
CA PHE A 104 -11.81 -11.97 -6.10
C PHE A 104 -10.67 -12.91 -5.74
N ASN A 105 -9.76 -13.15 -6.69
CA ASN A 105 -8.59 -13.99 -6.51
C ASN A 105 -7.44 -13.45 -7.38
N PHE A 106 -6.19 -13.78 -7.07
CA PHE A 106 -5.05 -13.30 -7.85
C PHE A 106 -4.99 -13.86 -9.28
N LYS A 107 -5.61 -15.01 -9.55
CA LYS A 107 -5.62 -15.60 -10.89
C LYS A 107 -6.36 -14.73 -11.90
N ASP A 108 -7.48 -14.12 -11.51
CA ASP A 108 -8.22 -13.17 -12.38
C ASP A 108 -7.33 -11.98 -12.78
N LEU A 109 -6.51 -11.49 -11.83
CA LEU A 109 -5.56 -10.40 -12.09
C LEU A 109 -4.45 -10.85 -13.05
N ILE A 110 -3.84 -12.01 -12.80
CA ILE A 110 -2.75 -12.56 -13.62
C ILE A 110 -3.23 -12.78 -15.06
N ASN A 111 -4.37 -13.43 -15.24
CA ASN A 111 -4.95 -13.70 -16.57
C ASN A 111 -5.24 -12.44 -17.40
N SER A 112 -5.34 -11.27 -16.77
CA SER A 112 -5.61 -10.01 -17.46
C SER A 112 -4.34 -9.24 -17.83
N LEU A 113 -3.18 -9.72 -17.39
CA LEU A 113 -1.86 -9.16 -17.72
C LEU A 113 -1.15 -9.96 -18.84
N GLU A 114 -1.68 -11.13 -19.17
CA GLU A 114 -1.29 -11.96 -20.32
C GLU A 114 -2.00 -11.51 -21.60
#